data_AF-A0A069IFI5-F1
#
_entry.id   AF-A0A069IFI5-F1
#
_cell.length_a   1.000
_cell.length_b   1.000
_cell.length_c   1.000
_cell.angle_alpha   90.00
_cell.angle_beta   90.00
_cell.angle_gamma   90.00
#
_symmetry.space_group_name_H-M   'P 1'
#
loop_
_entity.id
_entity.type
_entity.pdbx_description
1 polymer ?
#
loop_
_entity_poly.entity_id
_entity_poly.type
_entity_poly.pdbx_seq_one_letter_code
_entity_poly.pdbx_strand_id
1 'polypeptide(L)'
;MSSKRIEQIVIVGFGCIGQAILPLLAHAYPEAAVTVVDRAMDAQRLSLASQYRAAPVHATVTPGSHTRLLGPLLGPQTFLLNLAPAVCSRDLIALAQAHQSLYLDSGIEPWDYEDGADASPLSNYALRSEMLAFAHGRERMSTALVAHGANPGLVSLLVKAALLKLARHAGIPGLPDAQPADRAGWAGLARRLDVRVIQVAEYDSQSAPGYPAHGEFANTWSADGFITECLQDAELGWGSHEPALPPEGRRHSYGSGAAIVLDRPGHRTRVRSWSALHGPFDACLITHNESISIAEYLSCTAHGQPPYRPTAYYAYRPTQATLASMQWLGERDAGRIASHRILKAEITDGVDELGVLLMSGRYGAVWHGSQLDIQRARALAPHNSATSLQVASSIVAAMRWAQANPARGVTESDAMDHEAVLAHAAGWWAPLVTRFTDWTPVPGRRTLAFDEFLLAAPTPLAAEIALP
;
A
#
# COMPACT_ATOMS: atom_id res chain seq x y z
N MET A 1 20.39 4.71 -21.32
CA MET A 1 20.80 5.70 -20.30
C MET A 1 21.55 4.94 -19.22
N SER A 2 22.69 5.45 -18.75
CA SER A 2 23.45 4.80 -17.67
C SER A 2 22.65 4.84 -16.36
N SER A 3 22.74 3.78 -15.55
CA SER A 3 22.18 3.76 -14.20
C SER A 3 22.66 4.97 -13.41
N LYS A 4 21.76 5.58 -12.63
CA LYS A 4 22.08 6.74 -11.79
C LYS A 4 22.78 6.30 -10.50
N ARG A 5 23.95 6.86 -10.21
CA ARG A 5 24.66 6.64 -8.95
C ARG A 5 23.94 7.42 -7.83
N ILE A 6 23.80 6.79 -6.67
CA ILE A 6 23.26 7.42 -5.46
C ILE A 6 24.41 7.59 -4.47
N GLU A 7 24.67 8.83 -4.10
CA GLU A 7 25.68 9.22 -3.10
C GLU A 7 25.03 9.82 -1.85
N GLN A 8 23.77 10.27 -1.95
CA GLN A 8 23.02 10.82 -0.83
C GLN A 8 21.60 10.27 -0.78
N ILE A 9 21.13 9.91 0.40
CA ILE A 9 19.75 9.53 0.68
C ILE A 9 19.21 10.47 1.75
N VAL A 10 18.13 11.17 1.45
CA VAL A 10 17.45 12.06 2.38
C VAL A 10 16.12 11.41 2.74
N ILE A 11 15.92 11.14 4.02
CA ILE A 11 14.69 10.56 4.54
C ILE A 11 13.93 11.65 5.29
N VAL A 12 12.73 11.97 4.85
CA VAL A 12 11.79 12.82 5.58
C VAL A 12 10.83 11.89 6.31
N GLY A 13 10.83 11.95 7.65
CA GLY A 13 10.08 11.02 8.50
C GLY A 13 10.95 9.87 9.04
N PHE A 14 11.06 9.83 10.36
CA PHE A 14 11.81 8.86 11.14
C PHE A 14 10.93 8.14 12.16
N GLY A 15 9.70 7.81 11.70
CA GLY A 15 8.74 6.92 12.35
C GLY A 15 9.07 5.44 12.13
N CYS A 16 8.04 4.58 12.12
CA CYS A 16 8.23 3.13 12.03
C CYS A 16 9.02 2.69 10.78
N ILE A 17 8.65 3.18 9.59
CA ILE A 17 9.29 2.81 8.32
C ILE A 17 10.66 3.50 8.14
N GLY A 18 10.76 4.79 8.45
CA GLY A 18 12.03 5.52 8.37
C GLY A 18 13.13 4.91 9.26
N GLN A 19 12.76 4.32 10.39
CA GLN A 19 13.69 3.54 11.24
C GLN A 19 13.96 2.14 10.69
N ALA A 20 12.93 1.45 10.21
CA ALA A 20 13.00 0.09 9.67
C ALA A 20 13.90 -0.04 8.44
N ILE A 21 13.98 1.01 7.62
CA ILE A 21 14.71 0.98 6.34
C ILE A 21 16.23 1.12 6.50
N LEU A 22 16.73 1.74 7.58
CA LEU A 22 18.16 2.00 7.78
C LEU A 22 19.07 0.76 7.62
N PRO A 23 18.80 -0.41 8.24
CA PRO A 23 19.63 -1.60 8.03
C PRO A 23 19.65 -2.07 6.57
N LEU A 24 18.55 -1.91 5.84
CA LEU A 24 18.48 -2.30 4.43
C LEU A 24 19.26 -1.32 3.56
N LEU A 25 19.19 -0.01 3.84
CA LEU A 25 19.99 1.00 3.14
C LEU A 25 21.49 0.81 3.39
N ALA A 26 21.89 0.49 4.62
CA ALA A 26 23.30 0.23 4.94
C ALA A 26 23.87 -0.96 4.14
N HIS A 27 23.03 -1.93 3.79
CA HIS A 27 23.42 -3.04 2.92
C HIS A 27 23.34 -2.70 1.42
N ALA A 28 22.27 -2.04 0.99
CA ALA A 28 22.00 -1.78 -0.42
C ALA A 28 22.79 -0.58 -0.99
N TYR A 29 23.12 0.38 -0.13
CA TYR A 29 23.80 1.65 -0.46
C TYR A 29 24.89 1.97 0.59
N PRO A 30 25.89 1.10 0.79
CA PRO A 30 26.88 1.24 1.87
C PRO A 30 27.72 2.53 1.77
N GLU A 31 27.86 3.08 0.57
CA GLU A 31 28.64 4.29 0.30
C GLU A 31 27.81 5.58 0.30
N ALA A 32 26.48 5.49 0.42
CA ALA A 32 25.62 6.67 0.38
C ALA A 32 25.55 7.33 1.77
N ALA A 33 25.71 8.65 1.81
CA ALA A 33 25.43 9.42 3.01
C ALA A 33 23.92 9.45 3.26
N VAL A 34 23.49 9.14 4.48
CA VAL A 34 22.06 9.16 4.87
C VAL A 34 21.80 10.34 5.80
N THR A 35 20.80 11.15 5.47
CA THR A 35 20.30 12.24 6.31
C THR A 35 18.84 11.98 6.66
N VAL A 36 18.49 12.03 7.94
CA VAL A 36 17.11 11.86 8.43
C VAL A 36 16.57 13.20 8.94
N VAL A 37 15.44 13.64 8.42
CA VAL A 37 14.75 14.87 8.81
C VAL A 37 13.44 14.49 9.50
N ASP A 38 13.29 14.83 10.78
CA ASP A 38 12.06 14.56 11.53
C ASP A 38 11.80 15.63 12.60
N ARG A 39 10.52 15.86 12.91
CA ARG A 39 10.05 16.77 13.96
C ARG A 39 10.29 16.25 15.37
N ALA A 40 10.59 14.96 15.53
CA ALA A 40 10.83 14.27 16.78
C ALA A 40 12.16 13.50 16.69
N MET A 41 13.11 13.86 17.54
CA MET A 41 14.43 13.24 17.57
C MET A 41 14.82 12.88 19.02
N ASP A 42 14.07 11.96 19.62
CA ASP A 42 14.33 11.46 20.97
C ASP A 42 15.62 10.61 21.06
N ALA A 43 15.97 10.21 22.29
CA ALA A 43 17.19 9.44 22.55
C ALA A 43 17.25 8.10 21.78
N GLN A 44 16.11 7.41 21.61
CA GLN A 44 16.07 6.15 20.88
C GLN A 44 16.31 6.37 19.38
N ARG A 45 15.66 7.39 18.80
CA ARG A 45 15.87 7.79 17.40
C ARG A 45 17.31 8.22 17.16
N LEU A 46 17.88 9.07 18.02
CA LEU A 46 19.28 9.50 17.91
C LEU A 46 20.25 8.32 18.02
N SER A 47 20.00 7.38 18.93
CA SER A 47 20.81 6.18 19.08
C SER A 47 20.78 5.32 17.81
N LEU A 48 19.60 5.12 17.22
CA LEU A 48 19.46 4.37 15.98
C LEU A 48 20.12 5.08 14.78
N ALA A 49 19.94 6.39 14.65
CA ALA A 49 20.59 7.18 13.60
C ALA A 49 22.13 7.07 13.71
N SER A 50 22.67 7.16 14.93
CA SER A 50 24.10 6.98 15.21
C SER A 50 24.59 5.58 14.84
N GLN A 51 23.83 4.52 15.20
CA GLN A 51 24.17 3.13 14.87
C GLN A 51 24.38 2.91 13.36
N TYR A 52 23.56 3.56 12.53
CA TYR A 52 23.63 3.45 11.06
C TYR A 52 24.34 4.63 10.39
N ARG A 53 25.02 5.50 11.15
CA ARG A 53 25.73 6.69 10.63
C ARG A 53 24.85 7.62 9.80
N ALA A 54 23.55 7.67 10.11
CA ALA A 54 22.62 8.62 9.53
C ALA A 54 22.70 9.97 10.27
N ALA A 55 22.84 11.07 9.52
CA ALA A 55 22.90 12.42 10.06
C ALA A 55 21.50 12.91 10.46
N PRO A 56 21.21 13.18 11.74
CA PRO A 56 19.89 13.65 12.16
C PRO A 56 19.74 15.15 11.96
N VAL A 57 18.60 15.56 11.43
CA VAL A 57 18.14 16.95 11.33
C VAL A 57 16.81 17.04 12.06
N HIS A 58 16.83 17.66 13.25
CA HIS A 58 15.62 17.89 14.03
C HIS A 58 14.90 19.13 13.50
N ALA A 59 13.89 18.93 12.65
CA ALA A 59 13.13 19.99 12.02
C ALA A 59 11.75 19.52 11.55
N THR A 60 10.77 20.41 11.61
CA THR A 60 9.45 20.19 11.02
C THR A 60 9.43 20.67 9.57
N VAL A 61 9.14 19.75 8.65
CA VAL A 61 8.92 20.06 7.23
C VAL A 61 7.48 20.56 7.07
N THR A 62 7.32 21.77 6.53
CA THR A 62 6.02 22.44 6.36
C THR A 62 5.95 23.12 4.98
N PRO A 63 4.77 23.59 4.53
CA PRO A 63 4.65 24.33 3.27
C PRO A 63 5.66 25.49 3.17
N GLY A 64 5.88 26.22 4.27
CA GLY A 64 6.79 27.36 4.31
C GLY A 64 8.27 27.02 4.51
N SER A 65 8.61 25.77 4.90
CA SER A 65 9.98 25.40 5.25
C SER A 65 10.64 24.40 4.30
N HIS A 66 9.86 23.58 3.59
CA HIS A 66 10.37 22.41 2.85
C HIS A 66 11.49 22.74 1.86
N THR A 67 11.33 23.78 1.01
CA THR A 67 12.36 24.18 0.04
C THR A 67 13.67 24.58 0.71
N ARG A 68 13.61 25.38 1.78
CA ARG A 68 14.81 25.87 2.49
C ARG A 68 15.51 24.75 3.25
N LEU A 69 14.74 23.84 3.86
CA LEU A 69 15.27 22.74 4.66
C LEU A 69 15.85 21.62 3.78
N LEU A 70 15.12 21.19 2.75
CA LEU A 70 15.47 20.03 1.95
C LEU A 70 16.33 20.41 0.75
N GLY A 71 16.09 21.56 0.10
CA GLY A 71 16.81 21.98 -1.11
C GLY A 71 18.33 21.86 -1.03
N PRO A 72 19.00 22.29 0.07
CA PRO A 72 20.45 22.14 0.23
C PRO A 72 20.95 20.69 0.28
N LEU A 73 20.06 19.72 0.55
CA LEU A 73 20.37 18.29 0.62
C LEU A 73 20.13 17.56 -0.71
N LEU A 74 19.57 18.23 -1.71
CA LEU A 74 19.12 17.63 -2.97
C LEU A 74 20.05 17.98 -4.13
N GLY A 75 20.33 16.96 -4.94
CA GLY A 75 21.07 17.10 -6.18
C GLY A 75 20.93 15.88 -7.10
N PRO A 76 21.70 15.82 -8.19
CA PRO A 76 21.59 14.78 -9.21
C PRO A 76 21.95 13.37 -8.74
N GLN A 77 22.55 13.19 -7.55
CA GLN A 77 22.90 11.88 -6.98
C GLN A 77 22.14 11.61 -5.67
N THR A 78 21.07 12.37 -5.44
CA THR A 78 20.23 12.23 -4.25
C THR A 78 19.00 11.37 -4.53
N PHE A 79 18.64 10.53 -3.57
CA PHE A 79 17.34 9.90 -3.46
C PHE A 79 16.58 10.51 -2.27
N LEU A 80 15.44 11.15 -2.54
CA LEU A 80 14.54 11.67 -1.51
C LEU A 80 13.47 10.64 -1.19
N LEU A 81 13.43 10.17 0.06
CA LEU A 81 12.41 9.28 0.59
C LEU A 81 11.48 10.09 1.49
N ASN A 82 10.21 10.20 1.12
CA ASN A 82 9.17 10.79 1.96
C ASN A 82 8.40 9.67 2.68
N LEU A 83 8.72 9.48 3.94
CA LEU A 83 8.17 8.47 4.85
C LEU A 83 7.51 9.13 6.08
N ALA A 84 7.09 10.39 5.91
CA ALA A 84 6.41 11.18 6.93
C ALA A 84 4.93 11.34 6.57
N PRO A 85 4.02 11.24 7.55
CA PRO A 85 2.64 11.67 7.34
C PRO A 85 2.57 13.20 7.26
N ALA A 86 1.55 13.71 6.57
CA ALA A 86 1.26 15.14 6.42
C ALA A 86 2.42 15.97 5.85
N VAL A 87 3.20 15.39 4.93
CA VAL A 87 4.23 16.08 4.16
C VAL A 87 3.93 15.92 2.68
N CYS A 88 3.52 17.01 2.03
CA CYS A 88 2.89 16.93 0.71
C CYS A 88 3.78 16.30 -0.35
N SER A 89 3.35 15.15 -0.89
CA SER A 89 4.08 14.43 -1.93
C SER A 89 4.32 15.27 -3.17
N ARG A 90 3.30 16.00 -3.64
CA ARG A 90 3.38 16.82 -4.86
C ARG A 90 4.49 17.87 -4.77
N ASP A 91 4.56 18.58 -3.65
CA ASP A 91 5.51 19.67 -3.47
C ASP A 91 6.94 19.13 -3.30
N LEU A 92 7.11 17.99 -2.60
CA LEU A 92 8.41 17.32 -2.50
C LEU A 92 8.88 16.73 -3.83
N ILE A 93 7.97 16.19 -4.65
CA ILE A 93 8.29 15.74 -6.02
C ILE A 93 8.75 16.92 -6.87
N ALA A 94 8.04 18.05 -6.83
CA ALA A 94 8.42 19.25 -7.56
C ALA A 94 9.83 19.71 -7.18
N LEU A 95 10.13 19.72 -5.87
CA LEU A 95 11.44 20.08 -5.34
C LEU A 95 12.53 19.07 -5.79
N ALA A 96 12.29 17.77 -5.63
CA ALA A 96 13.23 16.73 -6.05
C ALA A 96 13.54 16.82 -7.54
N GLN A 97 12.51 17.00 -8.39
CA GLN A 97 12.68 17.13 -9.83
C GLN A 97 13.44 18.39 -10.24
N ALA A 98 13.23 19.52 -9.55
CA ALA A 98 13.99 20.75 -9.76
C ALA A 98 15.50 20.57 -9.49
N HIS A 99 15.86 19.68 -8.55
CA HIS A 99 17.24 19.31 -8.22
C HIS A 99 17.74 18.07 -8.96
N GLN A 100 16.95 17.54 -9.90
CA GLN A 100 17.22 16.29 -10.59
C GLN A 100 17.45 15.11 -9.64
N SER A 101 16.85 15.10 -8.46
CA SER A 101 16.89 14.00 -7.49
C SER A 101 15.84 12.94 -7.83
N LEU A 102 16.07 11.69 -7.44
CA LEU A 102 15.02 10.68 -7.43
C LEU A 102 14.11 10.86 -6.21
N TYR A 103 12.86 10.42 -6.32
CA TYR A 103 11.89 10.51 -5.24
C TYR A 103 11.13 9.20 -5.05
N LEU A 104 10.77 8.88 -3.81
CA LEU A 104 9.79 7.85 -3.47
C LEU A 104 9.01 8.24 -2.22
N ASP A 105 7.70 7.98 -2.21
CA ASP A 105 6.88 7.87 -0.99
C ASP A 105 6.16 6.52 -0.90
N SER A 106 5.64 6.19 0.29
CA SER A 106 4.81 5.00 0.53
C SER A 106 3.31 5.31 0.55
N GLY A 107 2.93 6.58 0.43
CA GLY A 107 1.55 7.08 0.41
C GLY A 107 1.53 8.49 -0.20
N ILE A 108 0.42 8.86 -0.85
CA ILE A 108 0.25 10.22 -1.40
C ILE A 108 -0.27 11.09 -0.26
N GLU A 109 0.59 11.95 0.25
CA GLU A 109 0.30 12.75 1.44
C GLU A 109 -0.09 14.19 1.05
N PRO A 110 -1.10 14.79 1.69
CA PRO A 110 -1.32 16.24 1.70
C PRO A 110 -0.42 16.93 2.73
N TRP A 111 -0.48 18.26 2.83
CA TRP A 111 0.10 19.00 3.96
C TRP A 111 -0.75 18.93 5.23
N ASP A 112 -2.06 18.76 5.05
CA ASP A 112 -3.03 18.71 6.14
C ASP A 112 -4.20 17.80 5.74
N TYR A 113 -4.69 17.04 6.72
CA TYR A 113 -5.88 16.19 6.63
C TYR A 113 -7.14 16.88 7.20
N GLU A 114 -7.05 18.12 7.69
CA GLU A 114 -8.16 18.83 8.34
C GLU A 114 -8.71 20.03 7.54
N ASP A 115 -8.08 20.42 6.42
CA ASP A 115 -8.48 21.61 5.65
C ASP A 115 -9.64 21.31 4.66
N GLY A 116 -10.89 21.52 5.11
CA GLY A 116 -12.08 21.70 4.25
C GLY A 116 -13.35 20.97 4.71
N ALA A 117 -14.49 21.67 4.70
CA ALA A 117 -15.80 21.20 5.17
C ALA A 117 -16.51 20.14 4.29
N ASP A 118 -15.89 19.70 3.21
CA ASP A 118 -16.32 18.54 2.42
C ASP A 118 -15.28 17.45 2.63
N ALA A 119 -15.67 16.22 2.98
CA ALA A 119 -14.76 15.07 3.13
C ALA A 119 -14.15 14.57 1.78
N SER A 120 -14.62 15.13 0.65
CA SER A 120 -14.24 14.76 -0.72
C SER A 120 -12.78 15.07 -1.16
N PRO A 121 -12.08 16.14 -0.72
CA PRO A 121 -10.75 16.49 -1.23
C PRO A 121 -9.61 15.66 -0.61
N LEU A 122 -9.90 14.79 0.37
CA LEU A 122 -8.90 14.01 1.09
C LEU A 122 -9.06 12.50 0.91
N SER A 123 -9.94 12.03 0.02
CA SER A 123 -9.97 10.60 -0.32
C SER A 123 -8.72 10.19 -1.10
N ASN A 124 -8.35 8.92 -1.08
CA ASN A 124 -7.22 8.44 -1.89
C ASN A 124 -7.45 8.67 -3.38
N TYR A 125 -8.72 8.65 -3.84
CA TYR A 125 -9.06 9.01 -5.21
C TYR A 125 -8.81 10.48 -5.53
N ALA A 126 -9.14 11.39 -4.62
CA ALA A 126 -8.89 12.81 -4.79
C ALA A 126 -7.39 13.10 -4.88
N LEU A 127 -6.62 12.62 -3.89
CA LEU A 127 -5.17 12.78 -3.81
C LEU A 127 -4.48 12.18 -5.05
N ARG A 128 -4.91 10.99 -5.48
CA ARG A 128 -4.40 10.34 -6.70
C ARG A 128 -4.76 11.14 -7.95
N SER A 129 -5.99 11.64 -8.07
CA SER A 129 -6.43 12.42 -9.23
C SER A 129 -5.60 13.71 -9.39
N GLU A 130 -5.33 14.41 -8.29
CA GLU A 130 -4.45 15.58 -8.28
C GLU A 130 -3.01 15.22 -8.66
N MET A 131 -2.49 14.10 -8.15
CA MET A 131 -1.15 13.62 -8.48
C MET A 131 -1.02 13.29 -9.98
N LEU A 132 -2.02 12.63 -10.57
CA LEU A 132 -2.04 12.34 -12.01
C LEU A 132 -2.15 13.61 -12.86
N ALA A 133 -2.93 14.59 -12.43
CA ALA A 133 -3.00 15.89 -13.10
C ALA A 133 -1.64 16.62 -13.03
N PHE A 134 -0.99 16.58 -11.86
CA PHE A 134 0.36 17.13 -11.67
C PHE A 134 1.43 16.41 -12.49
N ALA A 135 1.28 15.11 -12.71
CA ALA A 135 2.19 14.29 -13.50
C ALA A 135 2.21 14.66 -15.00
N HIS A 136 1.11 15.23 -15.51
CA HIS A 136 0.98 15.59 -16.92
C HIS A 136 2.05 16.61 -17.35
N GLY A 137 2.79 16.29 -18.42
CA GLY A 137 3.89 17.13 -18.91
C GLY A 137 5.22 16.91 -18.17
N ARG A 138 5.29 15.98 -17.20
CA ARG A 138 6.50 15.65 -16.43
C ARG A 138 7.10 14.29 -16.79
N GLU A 139 6.67 13.65 -17.87
CA GLU A 139 6.96 12.24 -18.20
C GLU A 139 8.46 11.95 -18.39
N ARG A 140 9.27 12.98 -18.66
CA ARG A 140 10.72 12.87 -18.86
C ARG A 140 11.55 13.48 -17.72
N MET A 141 10.90 13.99 -16.67
CA MET A 141 11.59 14.50 -15.49
C MET A 141 12.18 13.36 -14.66
N SER A 142 12.96 13.71 -13.63
CA SER A 142 13.50 12.71 -12.71
C SER A 142 12.39 11.86 -12.12
N THR A 143 12.65 10.56 -12.03
CA THR A 143 11.68 9.58 -11.57
C THR A 143 11.25 9.85 -10.13
N ALA A 144 9.94 9.92 -9.95
CA ALA A 144 9.26 10.00 -8.68
C ALA A 144 8.27 8.84 -8.58
N LEU A 145 8.59 7.88 -7.72
CA LEU A 145 7.69 6.78 -7.41
C LEU A 145 6.69 7.23 -6.35
N VAL A 146 5.40 7.08 -6.63
CA VAL A 146 4.34 7.47 -5.71
C VAL A 146 3.60 6.23 -5.20
N ALA A 147 3.19 6.26 -3.94
CA ALA A 147 2.46 5.19 -3.28
C ALA A 147 3.18 3.82 -3.44
N HIS A 148 4.46 3.76 -3.08
CA HIS A 148 5.30 2.56 -3.21
C HIS A 148 5.87 2.09 -1.87
N GLY A 149 5.01 1.49 -1.05
CA GLY A 149 5.38 0.66 0.10
C GLY A 149 5.14 -0.82 -0.20
N ALA A 150 4.54 -1.54 0.76
CA ALA A 150 4.07 -2.90 0.52
C ALA A 150 2.74 -2.89 -0.26
N ASN A 151 1.76 -2.20 0.29
CA ASN A 151 0.43 -1.90 -0.22
C ASN A 151 0.06 -0.47 0.23
N PRO A 152 -0.16 0.49 -0.68
CA PRO A 152 0.13 0.43 -2.12
C PRO A 152 1.63 0.18 -2.40
N GLY A 153 1.96 -0.41 -3.55
CA GLY A 153 3.35 -0.69 -3.91
C GLY A 153 3.59 -2.07 -4.52
N LEU A 154 4.31 -2.93 -3.81
CA LEU A 154 4.69 -4.25 -4.28
C LEU A 154 3.48 -5.12 -4.66
N VAL A 155 2.33 -4.92 -4.00
CA VAL A 155 1.09 -5.64 -4.35
C VAL A 155 0.63 -5.43 -5.80
N SER A 156 0.83 -4.25 -6.40
CA SER A 156 0.56 -4.03 -7.83
C SER A 156 1.42 -4.93 -8.73
N LEU A 157 2.64 -5.22 -8.30
CA LEU A 157 3.56 -6.11 -9.00
C LEU A 157 3.20 -7.58 -8.77
N LEU A 158 2.70 -7.92 -7.57
CA LEU A 158 2.12 -9.22 -7.28
C LEU A 158 0.87 -9.48 -8.13
N VAL A 159 0.05 -8.47 -8.45
CA VAL A 159 -1.09 -8.62 -9.38
C VAL A 159 -0.61 -9.09 -10.75
N LYS A 160 0.45 -8.48 -11.30
CA LYS A 160 1.04 -8.91 -12.58
C LYS A 160 1.54 -10.35 -12.52
N ALA A 161 2.26 -10.71 -11.46
CA ALA A 161 2.73 -12.08 -11.26
C ALA A 161 1.56 -13.08 -11.11
N ALA A 162 0.50 -12.70 -10.40
CA ALA A 162 -0.69 -13.51 -10.20
C ALA A 162 -1.50 -13.69 -11.50
N LEU A 163 -1.61 -12.67 -12.34
CA LEU A 163 -2.23 -12.78 -13.69
C LEU A 163 -1.50 -13.81 -14.55
N LEU A 164 -0.16 -13.78 -14.55
CA LEU A 164 0.64 -14.77 -15.30
C LEU A 164 0.48 -16.19 -14.73
N LYS A 165 0.38 -16.33 -13.41
CA LYS A 165 0.11 -17.62 -12.75
C LYS A 165 -1.26 -18.16 -13.10
N LEU A 166 -2.29 -17.31 -13.05
CA LEU A 166 -3.66 -17.65 -13.44
C LEU A 166 -3.76 -18.03 -14.92
N ALA A 167 -3.07 -17.31 -15.80
CA ALA A 167 -3.03 -17.64 -17.23
C ALA A 167 -2.47 -19.04 -17.49
N ARG A 168 -1.36 -19.39 -16.85
CA ARG A 168 -0.79 -20.74 -16.93
C ARG A 168 -1.73 -21.81 -16.38
N HIS A 169 -2.41 -21.53 -15.27
CA HIS A 169 -3.37 -22.46 -14.67
C HIS A 169 -4.62 -22.67 -15.53
N ALA A 170 -5.12 -21.61 -16.15
CA ALA A 170 -6.30 -21.66 -17.01
C ALA A 170 -6.05 -22.47 -18.31
N GLY A 171 -4.79 -22.69 -18.69
CA GLY A 171 -4.43 -23.51 -19.85
C GLY A 171 -4.94 -22.96 -21.18
N ILE A 172 -5.15 -21.64 -21.27
CA ILE A 172 -5.72 -21.00 -22.47
C ILE A 172 -4.67 -21.05 -23.59
N PRO A 173 -4.97 -21.67 -24.75
CA PRO A 173 -4.06 -21.65 -25.89
C PRO A 173 -3.71 -20.22 -26.28
N GLY A 174 -2.40 -19.95 -26.45
CA GLY A 174 -1.93 -18.62 -26.78
C GLY A 174 -1.75 -17.66 -25.58
N LEU A 175 -1.76 -18.16 -24.33
CA LEU A 175 -1.64 -17.32 -23.13
C LEU A 175 -0.80 -17.90 -21.98
N PRO A 176 0.18 -17.12 -21.47
CA PRO A 176 0.82 -15.99 -22.13
C PRO A 176 1.83 -16.51 -23.18
N ASP A 177 1.61 -16.21 -24.48
CA ASP A 177 2.65 -16.45 -25.51
C ASP A 177 3.89 -15.57 -25.28
N ALA A 178 3.64 -14.37 -24.74
CA ALA A 178 4.66 -13.45 -24.25
C ALA A 178 4.10 -12.67 -23.07
N GLN A 179 4.99 -12.19 -22.20
CA GLN A 179 4.63 -11.28 -21.12
C GLN A 179 4.08 -9.96 -21.69
N PRO A 180 2.97 -9.42 -21.15
CA PRO A 180 2.49 -8.11 -21.57
C PRO A 180 3.53 -7.01 -21.33
N ALA A 181 3.80 -6.21 -22.36
CA ALA A 181 4.83 -5.17 -22.33
C ALA A 181 4.30 -3.80 -21.86
N ASP A 182 2.99 -3.58 -21.95
CA ASP A 182 2.34 -2.31 -21.66
C ASP A 182 1.01 -2.47 -20.92
N ARG A 183 0.42 -1.34 -20.53
CA ARG A 183 -0.88 -1.28 -19.84
C ARG A 183 -1.98 -1.99 -20.63
N ALA A 184 -2.02 -1.80 -21.95
CA ALA A 184 -3.07 -2.37 -22.81
C ALA A 184 -2.99 -3.90 -22.83
N GLY A 185 -1.79 -4.47 -22.89
CA GLY A 185 -1.55 -5.90 -22.79
C GLY A 185 -1.96 -6.47 -21.44
N TRP A 186 -1.64 -5.78 -20.33
CA TRP A 186 -2.04 -6.23 -18.99
C TRP A 186 -3.56 -6.21 -18.79
N ALA A 187 -4.23 -5.13 -19.19
CA ALA A 187 -5.69 -5.03 -19.17
C ALA A 187 -6.35 -6.09 -20.06
N GLY A 188 -5.80 -6.33 -21.26
CA GLY A 188 -6.24 -7.37 -22.18
C GLY A 188 -6.08 -8.78 -21.60
N LEU A 189 -4.99 -9.05 -20.88
CA LEU A 189 -4.78 -10.31 -20.18
C LEU A 189 -5.82 -10.52 -19.07
N ALA A 190 -6.02 -9.54 -18.19
CA ALA A 190 -7.00 -9.61 -17.10
C ALA A 190 -8.43 -9.83 -17.65
N ARG A 191 -8.79 -9.15 -18.74
CA ARG A 191 -10.06 -9.36 -19.45
C ARG A 191 -10.20 -10.78 -20.00
N ARG A 192 -9.18 -11.30 -20.70
CA ARG A 192 -9.19 -12.66 -21.27
C ARG A 192 -9.32 -13.72 -20.17
N LEU A 193 -8.76 -13.45 -18.99
CA LEU A 193 -8.90 -14.28 -17.81
C LEU A 193 -10.23 -14.06 -17.07
N ASP A 194 -11.13 -13.17 -17.52
CA ASP A 194 -12.36 -12.80 -16.80
C ASP A 194 -12.11 -12.54 -15.32
N VAL A 195 -11.01 -11.84 -14.99
CA VAL A 195 -10.72 -11.42 -13.62
C VAL A 195 -11.72 -10.34 -13.27
N ARG A 196 -12.55 -10.61 -12.26
CA ARG A 196 -13.64 -9.73 -11.84
C ARG A 196 -13.30 -9.00 -10.56
N VAL A 197 -12.68 -9.68 -9.61
CA VAL A 197 -12.34 -9.09 -8.31
C VAL A 197 -10.87 -9.33 -8.01
N ILE A 198 -10.20 -8.28 -7.55
CA ILE A 198 -8.83 -8.30 -7.03
C ILE A 198 -8.88 -7.77 -5.61
N GLN A 199 -8.64 -8.61 -4.63
CA GLN A 199 -8.43 -8.14 -3.27
C GLN A 199 -6.94 -8.03 -3.00
N VAL A 200 -6.49 -6.91 -2.44
CA VAL A 200 -5.28 -6.96 -1.61
C VAL A 200 -5.73 -7.65 -0.32
N ALA A 201 -5.35 -8.90 -0.15
CA ALA A 201 -5.87 -9.77 0.90
C ALA A 201 -4.77 -9.95 1.94
N GLU A 202 -4.94 -9.28 3.08
CA GLU A 202 -3.96 -9.24 4.16
C GLU A 202 -4.54 -9.76 5.46
N TYR A 203 -3.81 -10.69 6.08
CA TYR A 203 -4.08 -11.20 7.42
C TYR A 203 -2.82 -11.06 8.26
N ASP A 204 -2.81 -10.10 9.18
CA ASP A 204 -1.71 -9.93 10.12
C ASP A 204 -1.99 -10.72 11.40
N SER A 205 -1.28 -11.85 11.56
CA SER A 205 -1.38 -12.73 12.71
C SER A 205 -0.35 -12.42 13.80
N GLN A 206 0.44 -11.35 13.66
CA GLN A 206 1.45 -10.99 14.66
C GLN A 206 0.79 -10.74 16.02
N SER A 207 1.43 -11.29 17.06
CA SER A 207 0.92 -11.28 18.43
C SER A 207 1.97 -10.74 19.39
N ALA A 208 1.53 -9.90 20.32
CA ALA A 208 2.32 -9.39 21.42
C ALA A 208 1.62 -9.74 22.74
N PRO A 209 2.36 -9.91 23.85
CA PRO A 209 1.76 -10.20 25.14
C PRO A 209 0.98 -8.98 25.68
N GLY A 210 -0.16 -9.27 26.29
CA GLY A 210 -1.05 -8.25 26.86
C GLY A 210 -2.04 -7.68 25.84
N TYR A 211 -3.12 -7.11 26.35
CA TYR A 211 -4.10 -6.38 25.55
C TYR A 211 -3.75 -4.90 25.49
N PRO A 212 -4.22 -4.16 24.47
CA PRO A 212 -4.15 -2.71 24.48
C PRO A 212 -4.79 -2.15 25.75
N ALA A 213 -4.15 -1.14 26.34
CA ALA A 213 -4.74 -0.43 27.47
C ALA A 213 -6.03 0.30 27.05
N HIS A 214 -6.85 0.70 28.04
CA HIS A 214 -8.05 1.49 27.75
C HIS A 214 -7.69 2.79 27.02
N GLY A 215 -8.26 2.99 25.83
CA GLY A 215 -7.95 4.14 24.97
C GLY A 215 -6.58 4.08 24.29
N GLU A 216 -5.89 2.94 24.30
CA GLU A 216 -4.64 2.75 23.55
C GLU A 216 -4.93 2.18 22.16
N PHE A 217 -4.30 2.77 21.14
CA PHE A 217 -4.27 2.24 19.79
C PHE A 217 -2.94 1.54 19.50
N ALA A 218 -2.94 0.21 19.55
CA ALA A 218 -1.78 -0.63 19.28
C ALA A 218 -1.82 -1.11 17.83
N ASN A 219 -0.72 -0.97 17.09
CA ASN A 219 -0.64 -1.42 15.69
C ASN A 219 0.79 -1.84 15.31
N THR A 220 0.96 -2.67 14.29
CA THR A 220 2.28 -3.16 13.81
C THR A 220 3.03 -2.14 12.94
N TRP A 221 2.32 -1.09 12.52
CA TRP A 221 2.81 0.07 11.79
C TRP A 221 2.10 1.34 12.27
N SER A 222 2.28 2.48 11.60
CA SER A 222 1.79 3.81 12.02
C SER A 222 0.34 3.78 12.55
N ALA A 223 0.16 4.01 13.86
CA ALA A 223 -1.17 4.11 14.46
C ALA A 223 -1.93 5.31 13.90
N ASP A 224 -1.29 6.48 13.85
CA ASP A 224 -1.89 7.71 13.30
C ASP A 224 -2.35 7.51 11.84
N GLY A 225 -1.48 6.95 11.01
CA GLY A 225 -1.80 6.69 9.60
C GLY A 225 -2.98 5.74 9.46
N PHE A 226 -2.96 4.62 10.18
CA PHE A 226 -4.05 3.65 10.11
C PHE A 226 -5.37 4.16 10.68
N ILE A 227 -5.33 5.02 11.72
CA ILE A 227 -6.53 5.69 12.25
C ILE A 227 -7.13 6.60 11.17
N THR A 228 -6.32 7.43 10.50
CA THR A 228 -6.78 8.28 9.40
C THR A 228 -7.49 7.47 8.32
N GLU A 229 -6.86 6.39 7.86
CA GLU A 229 -7.43 5.49 6.84
C GLU A 229 -8.71 4.78 7.33
N CYS A 230 -8.76 4.39 8.61
CA CYS A 230 -9.95 3.78 9.20
C CYS A 230 -11.17 4.71 9.20
N LEU A 231 -10.95 6.01 9.41
CA LEU A 231 -12.00 7.02 9.51
C LEU A 231 -12.44 7.59 8.15
N GLN A 232 -11.58 7.46 7.14
CA GLN A 232 -11.96 7.71 5.74
C GLN A 232 -13.02 6.72 5.29
N ASP A 233 -13.81 7.13 4.30
CA ASP A 233 -14.79 6.25 3.68
C ASP A 233 -14.14 5.06 2.99
N ALA A 234 -14.84 3.92 3.03
CA ALA A 234 -14.49 2.76 2.23
C ALA A 234 -14.48 3.14 0.75
N GLU A 235 -13.35 2.92 0.09
CA GLU A 235 -13.12 3.30 -1.30
C GLU A 235 -12.56 2.09 -2.05
N LEU A 236 -13.11 1.83 -3.24
CA LEU A 236 -12.78 0.66 -4.03
C LEU A 236 -12.86 0.92 -5.52
N GLY A 237 -11.95 0.33 -6.28
CA GLY A 237 -12.07 0.19 -7.71
C GLY A 237 -13.34 -0.56 -8.08
N TRP A 238 -14.10 -0.05 -9.06
CA TRP A 238 -15.44 -0.54 -9.35
C TRP A 238 -15.52 -1.24 -10.70
N GLY A 239 -15.69 -2.55 -10.67
CA GLY A 239 -15.64 -3.41 -11.84
C GLY A 239 -16.82 -3.22 -12.80
N SER A 240 -16.56 -3.53 -14.08
CA SER A 240 -17.57 -3.48 -15.13
C SER A 240 -18.58 -4.63 -15.05
N HIS A 241 -18.29 -5.68 -14.29
CA HIS A 241 -19.19 -6.82 -14.06
C HIS A 241 -20.23 -6.54 -12.97
N GLU A 242 -20.05 -5.48 -12.17
CA GLU A 242 -20.94 -5.16 -11.06
C GLU A 242 -22.31 -4.74 -11.57
N PRO A 243 -23.42 -5.33 -11.07
CA PRO A 243 -24.74 -5.14 -11.64
C PRO A 243 -25.34 -3.76 -11.32
N ALA A 244 -25.04 -3.22 -10.13
CA ALA A 244 -25.50 -1.94 -9.64
C ALA A 244 -24.58 -1.48 -8.50
N LEU A 245 -24.58 -0.18 -8.21
CA LEU A 245 -23.93 0.35 -7.01
C LEU A 245 -24.60 -0.23 -5.76
N PRO A 246 -23.85 -0.51 -4.68
CA PRO A 246 -24.43 -0.84 -3.39
C PRO A 246 -25.25 0.36 -2.87
N PRO A 247 -26.19 0.17 -1.92
CA PRO A 247 -27.08 1.24 -1.46
C PRO A 247 -26.38 2.52 -0.99
N GLU A 248 -25.21 2.41 -0.37
CA GLU A 248 -24.39 3.53 0.13
C GLU A 248 -23.30 3.96 -0.88
N GLY A 249 -23.28 3.38 -2.07
CA GLY A 249 -22.25 3.60 -3.09
C GLY A 249 -22.48 4.87 -3.90
N ARG A 250 -21.42 5.70 -4.02
CA ARG A 250 -21.39 6.90 -4.86
C ARG A 250 -20.20 6.86 -5.82
N ARG A 251 -20.41 7.43 -7.01
CA ARG A 251 -19.33 7.69 -7.98
C ARG A 251 -18.73 9.07 -7.76
N HIS A 252 -17.45 9.22 -8.07
CA HIS A 252 -16.83 10.53 -8.17
C HIS A 252 -17.32 11.26 -9.44
N SER A 253 -17.50 12.58 -9.35
CA SER A 253 -17.92 13.44 -10.47
C SER A 253 -16.76 13.86 -11.38
N TYR A 254 -15.52 13.52 -11.03
CA TYR A 254 -14.29 13.87 -11.73
C TYR A 254 -13.33 12.66 -11.78
N GLY A 255 -12.20 12.81 -12.48
CA GLY A 255 -11.16 11.78 -12.61
C GLY A 255 -11.53 10.64 -13.58
N SER A 256 -10.91 9.48 -13.43
CA SER A 256 -11.05 8.34 -14.36
C SER A 256 -12.35 7.54 -14.22
N GLY A 257 -13.12 7.80 -13.16
CA GLY A 257 -14.31 7.02 -12.79
C GLY A 257 -13.98 5.58 -12.45
N ALA A 258 -12.72 5.28 -12.07
CA ALA A 258 -12.23 3.94 -11.77
C ALA A 258 -12.76 3.37 -10.45
N ALA A 259 -13.16 4.24 -9.52
CA ALA A 259 -13.56 3.86 -8.17
C ALA A 259 -14.94 4.39 -7.79
N ILE A 260 -15.47 3.83 -6.71
CA ILE A 260 -16.61 4.33 -5.96
C ILE A 260 -16.21 4.51 -4.50
N VAL A 261 -17.00 5.29 -3.79
CA VAL A 261 -16.93 5.45 -2.35
C VAL A 261 -18.22 4.91 -1.73
N LEU A 262 -18.14 4.27 -0.57
CA LEU A 262 -19.30 3.94 0.25
C LEU A 262 -19.44 5.03 1.32
N ASP A 263 -20.65 5.48 1.60
CA ASP A 263 -20.93 6.44 2.68
C ASP A 263 -20.82 5.80 4.08
N ARG A 264 -19.67 5.17 4.32
CA ARG A 264 -19.36 4.37 5.48
C ARG A 264 -17.85 4.31 5.67
N PRO A 265 -17.35 4.59 6.88
CA PRO A 265 -15.94 4.45 7.21
C PRO A 265 -15.38 3.06 6.90
N GLY A 266 -14.12 2.99 6.50
CA GLY A 266 -13.48 1.72 6.13
C GLY A 266 -13.48 0.70 7.26
N HIS A 267 -13.23 1.15 8.49
CA HIS A 267 -13.24 0.26 9.67
C HIS A 267 -14.63 -0.34 9.99
N ARG A 268 -15.72 0.29 9.52
CA ARG A 268 -17.11 -0.17 9.66
C ARG A 268 -17.58 -1.02 8.47
N THR A 269 -16.79 -1.08 7.41
CA THR A 269 -17.14 -1.81 6.19
C THR A 269 -16.49 -3.17 6.20
N ARG A 270 -17.28 -4.22 6.41
CA ARG A 270 -16.79 -5.59 6.54
C ARG A 270 -17.00 -6.37 5.25
N VAL A 271 -15.94 -7.04 4.78
CA VAL A 271 -15.93 -7.85 3.55
C VAL A 271 -15.37 -9.25 3.81
N ARG A 272 -15.85 -10.24 3.07
CA ARG A 272 -15.29 -11.59 3.04
C ARG A 272 -14.02 -11.60 2.20
N SER A 273 -12.98 -12.26 2.69
CA SER A 273 -11.72 -12.45 2.00
C SER A 273 -11.15 -13.85 2.24
N TRP A 274 -10.01 -14.13 1.62
CA TRP A 274 -9.31 -15.39 1.71
C TRP A 274 -7.81 -15.22 1.47
N SER A 275 -6.99 -15.89 2.28
CA SER A 275 -5.54 -15.95 2.11
C SER A 275 -5.00 -17.39 2.18
N ALA A 276 -3.75 -17.58 1.77
CA ALA A 276 -3.21 -18.92 1.55
C ALA A 276 -2.91 -19.69 2.85
N LEU A 277 -2.50 -19.03 3.93
CA LEU A 277 -2.20 -19.63 5.23
C LEU A 277 -3.47 -19.69 6.08
N HIS A 278 -4.19 -18.57 6.17
CA HIS A 278 -5.37 -18.47 7.03
C HIS A 278 -6.59 -19.20 6.47
N GLY A 279 -6.83 -19.11 5.15
CA GLY A 279 -8.10 -19.52 4.55
C GLY A 279 -9.13 -18.37 4.56
N PRO A 280 -10.45 -18.66 4.63
CA PRO A 280 -11.48 -17.62 4.65
C PRO A 280 -11.42 -16.75 5.92
N PHE A 281 -11.58 -15.44 5.78
CA PHE A 281 -11.72 -14.51 6.90
C PHE A 281 -12.60 -13.31 6.57
N ASP A 282 -13.04 -12.62 7.61
CA ASP A 282 -13.65 -11.31 7.50
C ASP A 282 -12.61 -10.21 7.66
N ALA A 283 -12.70 -9.20 6.81
CA ALA A 283 -11.76 -8.10 6.74
C ALA A 283 -12.49 -6.75 6.79
N CYS A 284 -11.75 -5.70 7.13
CA CYS A 284 -12.19 -4.32 6.92
C CYS A 284 -11.83 -3.88 5.51
N LEU A 285 -12.72 -3.12 4.86
CA LEU A 285 -12.46 -2.48 3.57
C LEU A 285 -11.88 -1.10 3.84
N ILE A 286 -10.56 -1.02 3.95
CA ILE A 286 -9.83 0.23 4.19
C ILE A 286 -9.51 0.89 2.84
N THR A 287 -9.69 2.21 2.73
CA THR A 287 -9.32 2.92 1.49
C THR A 287 -7.82 2.85 1.28
N HIS A 288 -7.38 2.65 0.04
CA HIS A 288 -5.96 2.52 -0.29
C HIS A 288 -5.75 2.87 -1.77
N ASN A 289 -4.61 3.48 -2.10
CA ASN A 289 -4.33 4.01 -3.44
C ASN A 289 -4.40 2.91 -4.53
N GLU A 290 -3.90 1.71 -4.25
CA GLU A 290 -3.84 0.61 -5.20
C GLU A 290 -5.22 0.03 -5.54
N SER A 291 -6.20 0.19 -4.65
CA SER A 291 -7.60 -0.17 -4.93
C SER A 291 -8.10 0.58 -6.18
N ILE A 292 -7.62 1.80 -6.38
CA ILE A 292 -7.99 2.68 -7.49
C ILE A 292 -7.03 2.49 -8.66
N SER A 293 -5.71 2.50 -8.38
CA SER A 293 -4.68 2.45 -9.42
C SER A 293 -4.70 1.12 -10.19
N ILE A 294 -4.87 -0.02 -9.50
CA ILE A 294 -4.96 -1.35 -10.12
C ILE A 294 -6.19 -1.44 -11.03
N ALA A 295 -7.36 -1.01 -10.54
CA ALA A 295 -8.60 -1.02 -11.31
C ALA A 295 -8.48 -0.15 -12.56
N GLU A 296 -7.92 1.05 -12.44
CA GLU A 296 -7.70 1.92 -13.59
C GLU A 296 -6.66 1.34 -14.55
N TYR A 297 -5.54 0.82 -14.06
CA TYR A 297 -4.46 0.28 -14.87
C TYR A 297 -4.96 -0.89 -15.73
N LEU A 298 -5.78 -1.77 -15.16
CA LEU A 298 -6.38 -2.92 -15.84
C LEU A 298 -7.68 -2.60 -16.61
N SER A 299 -8.05 -1.32 -16.72
CA SER A 299 -9.20 -0.91 -17.54
C SER A 299 -8.86 -0.92 -19.02
N CYS A 300 -9.74 -1.48 -19.85
CA CYS A 300 -9.63 -1.37 -21.30
C CYS A 300 -10.99 -1.29 -22.00
N THR A 301 -11.01 -0.58 -23.12
CA THR A 301 -12.08 -0.64 -24.13
C THR A 301 -11.52 -1.31 -25.37
N ALA A 302 -12.29 -2.24 -25.95
CA ALA A 302 -11.94 -2.88 -27.20
C ALA A 302 -13.08 -2.65 -28.20
N HIS A 303 -12.75 -2.48 -29.48
CA HIS A 303 -13.76 -2.20 -30.49
C HIS A 303 -14.79 -3.35 -30.57
N GLY A 304 -16.08 -3.00 -30.55
CA GLY A 304 -17.19 -3.98 -30.60
C GLY A 304 -17.35 -4.83 -29.34
N GLN A 305 -16.71 -4.44 -28.23
CA GLN A 305 -16.67 -5.19 -26.99
C GLN A 305 -17.03 -4.27 -25.81
N PRO A 306 -17.81 -4.73 -24.81
CA PRO A 306 -18.10 -3.92 -23.63
C PRO A 306 -16.82 -3.47 -22.92
N PRO A 307 -16.80 -2.28 -22.28
CA PRO A 307 -15.70 -1.87 -21.41
C PRO A 307 -15.40 -2.93 -20.35
N TYR A 308 -14.12 -3.10 -20.02
CA TYR A 308 -13.65 -4.02 -19.00
C TYR A 308 -12.91 -3.26 -17.91
N ARG A 309 -13.21 -3.63 -16.65
CA ARG A 309 -12.49 -3.23 -15.45
C ARG A 309 -12.75 -4.25 -14.33
N PRO A 310 -11.77 -4.65 -13.52
CA PRO A 310 -12.00 -5.42 -12.31
C PRO A 310 -12.42 -4.52 -11.14
N THR A 311 -13.22 -5.06 -10.22
CA THR A 311 -13.37 -4.52 -8.86
C THR A 311 -12.05 -4.76 -8.13
N ALA A 312 -11.50 -3.75 -7.47
CA ALA A 312 -10.26 -3.88 -6.71
C ALA A 312 -10.33 -3.14 -5.37
N TYR A 313 -9.96 -3.81 -4.27
CA TYR A 313 -10.00 -3.20 -2.95
C TYR A 313 -9.08 -3.89 -1.95
N TYR A 314 -8.76 -3.15 -0.88
CA TYR A 314 -8.04 -3.71 0.25
C TYR A 314 -9.00 -4.41 1.20
N ALA A 315 -8.71 -5.68 1.50
CA ALA A 315 -9.41 -6.50 2.48
C ALA A 315 -8.43 -6.82 3.62
N TYR A 316 -8.42 -5.95 4.62
CA TYR A 316 -7.46 -6.01 5.72
C TYR A 316 -8.02 -6.64 6.99
N ARG A 317 -7.36 -7.69 7.48
CA ARG A 317 -7.55 -8.22 8.81
C ARG A 317 -6.29 -7.92 9.64
N PRO A 318 -6.25 -6.80 10.40
CA PRO A 318 -5.10 -6.47 11.21
C PRO A 318 -4.97 -7.40 12.42
N THR A 319 -3.89 -7.24 13.20
CA THR A 319 -3.65 -8.02 14.42
C THR A 319 -4.82 -7.96 15.40
N GLN A 320 -4.93 -8.96 16.26
CA GLN A 320 -5.93 -8.99 17.32
C GLN A 320 -5.83 -7.77 18.26
N ALA A 321 -4.61 -7.29 18.52
CA ALA A 321 -4.40 -6.08 19.30
C ALA A 321 -4.94 -4.84 18.59
N THR A 322 -4.65 -4.67 17.29
CA THR A 322 -5.20 -3.56 16.49
C THR A 322 -6.72 -3.60 16.45
N LEU A 323 -7.32 -4.79 16.28
CA LEU A 323 -8.78 -4.94 16.29
C LEU A 323 -9.41 -4.57 17.62
N ALA A 324 -8.78 -4.98 18.73
CA ALA A 324 -9.21 -4.57 20.06
C ALA A 324 -9.08 -3.04 20.23
N SER A 325 -8.05 -2.42 19.66
CA SER A 325 -7.90 -0.97 19.66
C SER A 325 -8.93 -0.23 18.82
N MET A 326 -9.39 -0.81 17.70
CA MET A 326 -10.41 -0.21 16.83
C MET A 326 -11.76 -0.01 17.52
N GLN A 327 -12.03 -0.69 18.66
CA GLN A 327 -13.25 -0.45 19.45
C GLN A 327 -13.34 0.99 20.01
N TRP A 328 -12.20 1.68 20.10
CA TRP A 328 -12.12 3.06 20.55
C TRP A 328 -12.47 4.06 19.45
N LEU A 329 -12.49 3.66 18.18
CA LEU A 329 -12.91 4.53 17.09
C LEU A 329 -14.40 4.83 17.14
N GLY A 330 -14.75 6.09 16.91
CA GLY A 330 -16.11 6.56 16.67
C GLY A 330 -16.60 6.17 15.27
N GLU A 331 -17.55 6.93 14.74
CA GLU A 331 -17.94 6.76 13.33
C GLU A 331 -16.92 7.43 12.41
N ARG A 332 -16.60 8.70 12.65
CA ARG A 332 -15.55 9.46 11.94
C ARG A 332 -14.66 10.23 12.91
N ASP A 333 -14.44 9.66 14.08
CA ASP A 333 -13.78 10.30 15.23
C ASP A 333 -12.81 9.33 15.91
N ALA A 334 -11.72 9.88 16.45
CA ALA A 334 -10.71 9.18 17.24
C ALA A 334 -10.57 9.75 18.67
N GLY A 335 -11.48 10.59 19.15
CA GLY A 335 -11.36 11.32 20.42
C GLY A 335 -11.32 10.44 21.68
N ARG A 336 -11.63 9.14 21.58
CA ARG A 336 -11.48 8.16 22.67
C ARG A 336 -10.08 7.52 22.72
N ILE A 337 -9.24 7.76 21.72
CA ILE A 337 -7.85 7.29 21.67
C ILE A 337 -6.98 8.32 22.40
N ALA A 338 -6.32 7.86 23.45
CA ALA A 338 -5.48 8.68 24.33
C ALA A 338 -3.97 8.44 24.12
N SER A 339 -3.60 7.29 23.55
CA SER A 339 -2.19 6.93 23.35
C SER A 339 -2.02 5.92 22.24
N HIS A 340 -0.83 5.87 21.64
CA HIS A 340 -0.48 4.96 20.55
C HIS A 340 0.70 4.08 20.94
N ARG A 341 0.69 2.82 20.47
CA ARG A 341 1.81 1.89 20.62
C ARG A 341 2.10 1.18 19.30
N ILE A 342 3.37 1.21 18.89
CA ILE A 342 3.84 0.47 17.72
C ILE A 342 4.39 -0.89 18.18
N LEU A 343 3.67 -1.95 17.87
CA LEU A 343 4.05 -3.33 18.17
C LEU A 343 5.27 -3.70 17.34
N LYS A 344 6.39 -4.00 18.01
CA LYS A 344 7.65 -4.32 17.33
C LYS A 344 8.50 -5.30 18.11
N ALA A 345 9.21 -4.85 19.13
CA ALA A 345 10.09 -5.69 19.93
C ALA A 345 9.30 -6.71 20.77
N GLU A 346 8.09 -6.34 21.17
CA GLU A 346 7.19 -7.16 21.97
C GLU A 346 6.46 -8.26 21.19
N ILE A 347 6.48 -8.24 19.85
CA ILE A 347 5.86 -9.30 19.05
C ILE A 347 6.58 -10.63 19.34
N THR A 348 5.85 -11.66 19.77
CA THR A 348 6.42 -12.96 20.11
C THR A 348 6.31 -13.98 18.99
N ASP A 349 5.21 -13.92 18.22
CA ASP A 349 4.94 -14.87 17.14
C ASP A 349 4.00 -14.28 16.10
N GLY A 350 3.90 -14.94 14.95
CA GLY A 350 2.94 -14.64 13.89
C GLY A 350 3.57 -14.14 12.59
N VAL A 351 2.69 -13.96 11.60
CA VAL A 351 3.00 -13.72 10.20
C VAL A 351 2.23 -12.49 9.75
N ASP A 352 2.87 -11.66 8.93
CA ASP A 352 2.16 -10.73 8.08
C ASP A 352 1.92 -11.38 6.72
N GLU A 353 0.73 -11.96 6.55
CA GLU A 353 0.33 -12.62 5.31
C GLU A 353 -0.29 -11.60 4.36
N LEU A 354 0.57 -10.96 3.55
CA LEU A 354 0.19 -9.95 2.57
C LEU A 354 0.33 -10.48 1.14
N GLY A 355 -0.78 -10.48 0.40
CA GLY A 355 -0.81 -10.84 -1.01
C GLY A 355 -2.01 -10.30 -1.76
N VAL A 356 -2.17 -10.79 -2.98
CA VAL A 356 -3.30 -10.45 -3.85
C VAL A 356 -4.13 -11.69 -4.16
N LEU A 357 -5.44 -11.59 -3.97
CA LEU A 357 -6.43 -12.60 -4.36
C LEU A 357 -7.12 -12.16 -5.66
N LEU A 358 -6.80 -12.82 -6.76
CA LEU A 358 -7.45 -12.61 -8.06
C LEU A 358 -8.54 -13.66 -8.22
N MET A 359 -9.77 -13.21 -8.44
CA MET A 359 -10.93 -14.08 -8.66
C MET A 359 -11.46 -13.92 -10.08
N SER A 360 -11.46 -15.03 -10.81
CA SER A 360 -12.01 -15.14 -12.16
C SER A 360 -13.42 -15.68 -12.13
N GLY A 361 -14.31 -15.12 -12.96
CA GLY A 361 -15.63 -15.69 -13.19
C GLY A 361 -15.61 -17.03 -13.92
N ARG A 362 -14.47 -17.44 -14.49
CA ARG A 362 -14.31 -18.66 -15.30
C ARG A 362 -13.22 -19.62 -14.83
N TYR A 363 -12.12 -19.10 -14.28
CA TYR A 363 -10.89 -19.88 -14.06
C TYR A 363 -10.49 -20.01 -12.58
N GLY A 364 -11.46 -19.90 -11.67
CA GLY A 364 -11.23 -20.01 -10.23
C GLY A 364 -10.52 -18.78 -9.65
N ALA A 365 -9.87 -18.95 -8.50
CA ALA A 365 -9.14 -17.88 -7.84
C ALA A 365 -7.69 -18.26 -7.53
N VAL A 366 -6.81 -17.26 -7.46
CA VAL A 366 -5.42 -17.42 -7.05
C VAL A 366 -5.05 -16.36 -6.03
N TRP A 367 -4.48 -16.79 -4.90
CA TRP A 367 -3.76 -15.91 -3.98
C TRP A 367 -2.27 -16.01 -4.25
N HIS A 368 -1.60 -14.87 -4.31
CA HIS A 368 -0.14 -14.80 -4.43
C HIS A 368 0.43 -13.69 -3.55
N GLY A 369 1.37 -14.03 -2.67
CA GLY A 369 1.93 -13.08 -1.71
C GLY A 369 2.97 -13.70 -0.78
N SER A 370 3.34 -12.91 0.22
CA SER A 370 4.32 -13.22 1.26
C SER A 370 3.64 -13.81 2.49
N GLN A 371 4.31 -14.76 3.15
CA GLN A 371 3.96 -15.26 4.47
C GLN A 371 5.15 -15.04 5.42
N LEU A 372 5.59 -13.79 5.52
CA LEU A 372 6.77 -13.41 6.30
C LEU A 372 6.47 -13.47 7.80
N ASP A 373 7.15 -14.35 8.52
CA ASP A 373 7.06 -14.44 9.97
C ASP A 373 8.00 -13.44 10.68
N ILE A 374 7.67 -13.12 11.93
CA ILE A 374 8.42 -12.18 12.76
C ILE A 374 9.86 -12.64 13.03
N GLN A 375 10.11 -13.94 13.18
CA GLN A 375 11.44 -14.46 13.50
C GLN A 375 12.40 -14.29 12.31
N ARG A 376 11.92 -14.59 11.10
CA ARG A 376 12.62 -14.37 9.84
C ARG A 376 12.83 -12.88 9.60
N ALA A 377 11.82 -12.05 9.81
CA ALA A 377 11.96 -10.60 9.62
C ALA A 377 13.11 -10.03 10.46
N ARG A 378 13.18 -10.41 11.74
CA ARG A 378 14.25 -10.01 12.67
C ARG A 378 15.62 -10.56 12.28
N ALA A 379 15.67 -11.78 11.76
CA ALA A 379 16.91 -12.40 11.30
C ALA A 379 17.47 -11.72 10.03
N LEU A 380 16.59 -11.24 9.15
CA LEU A 380 16.96 -10.57 7.90
C LEU A 380 17.35 -9.11 8.12
N ALA A 381 16.60 -8.39 8.94
CA ALA A 381 16.87 -6.99 9.24
C ALA A 381 16.49 -6.66 10.69
N PRO A 382 17.47 -6.24 11.53
CA PRO A 382 17.18 -5.70 12.84
C PRO A 382 16.18 -4.54 12.77
N HIS A 383 15.52 -4.24 13.89
CA HIS A 383 14.53 -3.15 13.96
C HIS A 383 13.40 -3.29 12.94
N ASN A 384 12.99 -4.51 12.59
CA ASN A 384 11.82 -4.76 11.77
C ASN A 384 10.89 -5.79 12.43
N SER A 385 9.58 -5.57 12.28
CA SER A 385 8.51 -6.57 12.31
C SER A 385 8.34 -7.19 10.92
N ALA A 386 7.43 -8.15 10.75
CA ALA A 386 7.12 -8.67 9.42
C ALA A 386 6.57 -7.55 8.50
N THR A 387 5.58 -6.81 9.00
CA THR A 387 4.94 -5.66 8.32
C THR A 387 5.97 -4.61 7.88
N SER A 388 6.79 -4.13 8.82
CA SER A 388 7.75 -3.07 8.51
C SER A 388 8.86 -3.54 7.57
N LEU A 389 9.27 -4.82 7.61
CA LEU A 389 10.23 -5.36 6.65
C LEU A 389 9.62 -5.44 5.24
N GLN A 390 8.36 -5.85 5.09
CA GLN A 390 7.70 -5.87 3.78
C GLN A 390 7.70 -4.48 3.14
N VAL A 391 7.32 -3.45 3.90
CA VAL A 391 7.32 -2.05 3.42
C VAL A 391 8.74 -1.57 3.12
N ALA A 392 9.67 -1.68 4.07
CA ALA A 392 11.04 -1.18 3.92
C ALA A 392 11.80 -1.87 2.78
N SER A 393 11.66 -3.19 2.64
CA SER A 393 12.30 -3.95 1.56
C SER A 393 11.71 -3.66 0.19
N SER A 394 10.40 -3.43 0.11
CA SER A 394 9.75 -2.98 -1.12
C SER A 394 10.31 -1.64 -1.58
N ILE A 395 10.42 -0.66 -0.67
CA ILE A 395 11.03 0.65 -0.95
C ILE A 395 12.45 0.48 -1.52
N VAL A 396 13.30 -0.32 -0.87
CA VAL A 396 14.67 -0.53 -1.34
C VAL A 396 14.74 -1.22 -2.71
N ALA A 397 13.84 -2.17 -2.98
CA ALA A 397 13.73 -2.79 -4.30
C ALA A 397 13.32 -1.77 -5.38
N ALA A 398 12.38 -0.88 -5.06
CA ALA A 398 11.90 0.18 -5.94
C ALA A 398 12.95 1.26 -6.19
N MET A 399 13.76 1.59 -5.18
CA MET A 399 14.89 2.51 -5.33
C MET A 399 15.86 2.01 -6.42
N ARG A 400 16.17 0.71 -6.44
CA ARG A 400 17.01 0.11 -7.50
C ARG A 400 16.37 0.25 -8.88
N TRP A 401 15.06 0.05 -8.99
CA TRP A 401 14.35 0.26 -10.24
C TRP A 401 14.41 1.72 -10.71
N ALA A 402 14.20 2.69 -9.80
CA ALA A 402 14.27 4.12 -10.12
C ALA A 402 15.68 4.56 -10.54
N GLN A 403 16.74 3.97 -9.98
CA GLN A 403 18.11 4.20 -10.44
C GLN A 403 18.37 3.72 -11.86
N ALA A 404 17.83 2.55 -12.22
CA ALA A 404 17.91 2.00 -13.57
C ALA A 404 17.03 2.77 -14.56
N ASN A 405 15.99 3.44 -14.07
CA ASN A 405 15.02 4.19 -14.85
C ASN A 405 14.91 5.64 -14.33
N PRO A 406 15.94 6.49 -14.46
CA PRO A 406 16.00 7.76 -13.73
C PRO A 406 15.16 8.91 -14.32
N ALA A 407 14.54 8.72 -15.48
CA ALA A 407 13.80 9.75 -16.22
C ALA A 407 12.40 9.28 -16.65
N ARG A 408 11.58 8.87 -15.68
CA ARG A 408 10.21 8.36 -15.88
C ARG A 408 9.11 9.29 -15.38
N GLY A 409 9.46 10.49 -14.89
CA GLY A 409 8.50 11.39 -14.28
C GLY A 409 7.82 10.78 -13.05
N VAL A 410 6.58 11.20 -12.79
CA VAL A 410 5.75 10.61 -11.74
C VAL A 410 5.25 9.25 -12.22
N THR A 411 5.53 8.18 -11.48
CA THR A 411 5.24 6.80 -11.85
C THR A 411 4.59 6.05 -10.69
N GLU A 412 3.43 5.46 -10.95
CA GLU A 412 2.78 4.53 -10.04
C GLU A 412 3.34 3.11 -10.18
N SER A 413 3.22 2.31 -9.13
CA SER A 413 3.69 0.93 -9.06
C SER A 413 3.18 0.04 -10.19
N ASP A 414 1.94 0.25 -10.63
CA ASP A 414 1.32 -0.52 -11.71
C ASP A 414 2.07 -0.36 -13.05
N ALA A 415 2.77 0.76 -13.27
CA ALA A 415 3.52 1.02 -14.49
C ALA A 415 4.96 0.50 -14.46
N MET A 416 5.43 -0.04 -13.33
CA MET A 416 6.78 -0.56 -13.19
C MET A 416 6.93 -1.96 -13.80
N ASP A 417 8.18 -2.33 -14.10
CA ASP A 417 8.53 -3.71 -14.44
C ASP A 417 8.51 -4.58 -13.18
N HIS A 418 7.55 -5.50 -13.13
CA HIS A 418 7.33 -6.34 -11.96
C HIS A 418 8.45 -7.35 -11.71
N GLU A 419 9.10 -7.89 -12.74
CA GLU A 419 10.07 -8.98 -12.55
C GLU A 419 11.33 -8.47 -11.84
N ALA A 420 11.87 -7.34 -12.29
CA ALA A 420 13.07 -6.75 -11.70
C ALA A 420 12.86 -6.37 -10.23
N VAL A 421 11.75 -5.72 -9.90
CA VAL A 421 11.47 -5.28 -8.52
C VAL A 421 11.16 -6.48 -7.63
N LEU A 422 10.32 -7.42 -8.07
CA LEU A 422 10.02 -8.64 -7.29
C LEU A 422 11.28 -9.49 -7.07
N ALA A 423 12.17 -9.59 -8.06
CA ALA A 423 13.44 -10.30 -7.91
C ALA A 423 14.33 -9.65 -6.84
N HIS A 424 14.35 -8.32 -6.75
CA HIS A 424 15.05 -7.61 -5.67
C HIS A 424 14.36 -7.82 -4.32
N ALA A 425 13.03 -7.83 -4.25
CA ALA A 425 12.27 -7.98 -3.01
C ALA A 425 12.22 -9.42 -2.47
N ALA A 426 12.36 -10.43 -3.34
CA ALA A 426 12.01 -11.84 -3.06
C ALA A 426 12.68 -12.44 -1.82
N GLY A 427 13.95 -12.09 -1.53
CA GLY A 427 14.66 -12.60 -0.37
C GLY A 427 14.03 -12.16 0.96
N TRP A 428 13.56 -10.91 1.01
CA TRP A 428 12.91 -10.31 2.17
C TRP A 428 11.44 -10.70 2.30
N TRP A 429 10.74 -10.87 1.17
CA TRP A 429 9.33 -11.27 1.11
C TRP A 429 9.12 -12.79 1.13
N ALA A 430 10.18 -13.58 1.25
CA ALA A 430 10.07 -15.02 1.32
C ALA A 430 9.47 -15.47 2.67
N PRO A 431 8.65 -16.54 2.68
CA PRO A 431 8.24 -17.31 1.51
C PRO A 431 7.15 -16.59 0.69
N LEU A 432 7.40 -16.49 -0.63
CA LEU A 432 6.41 -16.05 -1.60
C LEU A 432 5.67 -17.29 -2.12
N VAL A 433 4.38 -17.40 -1.82
CA VAL A 433 3.59 -18.59 -2.16
C VAL A 433 2.50 -18.27 -3.18
N THR A 434 2.04 -19.30 -3.88
CA THR A 434 0.90 -19.22 -4.80
C THR A 434 -0.06 -20.33 -4.44
N ARG A 435 -1.32 -19.98 -4.17
CA ARG A 435 -2.36 -20.95 -3.85
C ARG A 435 -3.59 -20.72 -4.70
N PHE A 436 -3.94 -21.72 -5.51
CA PHE A 436 -5.21 -21.74 -6.23
C PHE A 436 -6.31 -22.24 -5.30
N THR A 437 -7.51 -21.72 -5.48
CA THR A 437 -8.67 -22.04 -4.64
C THR A 437 -9.97 -21.92 -5.43
N ASP A 438 -10.94 -22.76 -5.04
CA ASP A 438 -12.33 -22.68 -5.50
C ASP A 438 -13.21 -21.86 -4.53
N TRP A 439 -12.60 -21.21 -3.54
CA TRP A 439 -13.31 -20.36 -2.60
C TRP A 439 -14.04 -19.22 -3.33
N THR A 440 -15.31 -19.02 -2.95
CA THR A 440 -16.15 -17.89 -3.35
C THR A 440 -16.81 -17.32 -2.10
N PRO A 441 -17.14 -16.02 -2.06
CA PRO A 441 -17.76 -15.41 -0.88
C PRO A 441 -19.15 -15.99 -0.57
N VAL A 442 -19.83 -16.50 -1.60
CA VAL A 442 -21.05 -17.30 -1.49
C VAL A 442 -20.81 -18.62 -2.24
N PRO A 443 -20.78 -19.77 -1.54
CA PRO A 443 -20.51 -21.07 -2.17
C PRO A 443 -21.43 -21.34 -3.36
N GLY A 444 -20.84 -21.79 -4.47
CA GLY A 444 -21.57 -22.14 -5.70
C GLY A 444 -21.96 -20.97 -6.60
N ARG A 445 -21.76 -19.71 -6.19
CA ARG A 445 -21.97 -18.54 -7.05
C ARG A 445 -20.69 -18.11 -7.77
N ARG A 446 -20.83 -17.71 -9.04
CA ARG A 446 -19.73 -17.29 -9.93
C ARG A 446 -19.88 -15.86 -10.45
N THR A 447 -20.88 -15.14 -9.96
CA THR A 447 -21.15 -13.73 -10.26
C THR A 447 -19.99 -12.88 -9.77
N LEU A 448 -19.55 -13.10 -8.52
CA LEU A 448 -18.55 -12.28 -7.83
C LEU A 448 -18.99 -10.82 -7.77
N ALA A 449 -20.30 -10.61 -7.59
CA ALA A 449 -20.84 -9.27 -7.37
C ALA A 449 -20.41 -8.79 -5.99
N PHE A 450 -20.06 -7.52 -5.85
CA PHE A 450 -19.52 -6.97 -4.61
C PHE A 450 -20.43 -7.20 -3.39
N ASP A 451 -21.76 -7.15 -3.56
CA ASP A 451 -22.74 -7.42 -2.50
C ASP A 451 -22.60 -8.82 -1.88
N GLU A 452 -22.01 -9.78 -2.61
CA GLU A 452 -21.74 -11.13 -2.10
C GLU A 452 -20.58 -11.14 -1.10
N PHE A 453 -19.66 -10.17 -1.21
CA PHE A 453 -18.54 -10.01 -0.29
C PHE A 453 -18.91 -9.22 0.95
N LEU A 454 -19.86 -8.28 0.84
CA LEU A 454 -20.29 -7.48 1.97
C LEU A 454 -20.87 -8.37 3.08
N LEU A 455 -20.42 -8.12 4.31
CA LEU A 455 -21.09 -8.61 5.50
C LEU A 455 -22.15 -7.59 5.90
N ALA A 456 -23.31 -8.08 6.37
CA ALA A 456 -24.29 -7.21 6.99
C ALA A 456 -23.61 -6.43 8.11
N ALA A 457 -23.93 -5.12 8.22
CA ALA A 457 -23.41 -4.30 9.29
C ALA A 457 -23.68 -5.04 10.62
N PRO A 458 -22.66 -5.22 11.49
CA PRO A 458 -22.91 -5.81 12.78
C PRO A 458 -24.01 -5.00 13.46
N THR A 459 -25.04 -5.67 13.96
CA THR A 459 -25.91 -5.10 14.98
C THR A 459 -24.97 -4.59 16.08
N PRO A 460 -25.13 -3.35 16.61
CA PRO A 460 -24.21 -2.81 17.61
C PRO A 460 -23.92 -3.85 18.68
N LEU A 461 -22.64 -4.22 18.77
CA LEU A 461 -22.15 -5.41 19.45
C LEU A 461 -22.47 -5.31 20.95
N ALA A 462 -23.58 -5.93 21.36
CA ALA A 462 -23.67 -6.49 22.69
C ALA A 462 -22.98 -7.86 22.64
N ALA A 463 -21.87 -7.98 23.36
CA ALA A 463 -21.23 -9.23 23.79
C ALA A 463 -20.59 -10.12 22.71
N GLU A 464 -19.34 -9.79 22.33
CA GLU A 464 -18.38 -10.83 21.92
C GLU A 464 -16.94 -10.49 22.32
N ILE A 465 -16.79 -9.80 23.47
CA ILE A 465 -15.55 -9.80 24.24
C ILE A 465 -15.94 -10.14 25.67
N ALA A 466 -15.93 -11.42 26.01
CA ALA A 466 -15.75 -11.80 27.41
C ALA A 466 -14.30 -11.47 27.77
N LEU A 467 -14.06 -10.24 28.23
CA LEU A 467 -12.85 -9.92 28.97
C LEU A 467 -12.92 -10.71 30.29
N PRO A 468 -11.90 -11.50 30.66
CA PRO A 468 -11.79 -12.03 32.01
C PRO A 468 -11.63 -10.93 33.07
#